data_AF-E9ECC8-F1
#
_entry.id   AF-E9ECC8-F1
#
_cell.length_a   1.000
_cell.length_b   1.000
_cell.length_c   1.000
_cell.angle_alpha   90.00
_cell.angle_beta   90.00
_cell.angle_gamma   90.00
#
_symmetry.space_group_name_H-M   'P 1'
#
loop_
_entity.id
_entity.type
_entity.pdbx_description
1 polymer ?
#
loop_
_entity_poly.entity_id
_entity_poly.type
_entity_poly.pdbx_seq_one_letter_code
_entity_poly.pdbx_strand_id
1 'polypeptide(L)'
;MGVTLRSQSSQDAKFPIVCTADIDSQVLRDLLSHDRLVLVAKRDLSELITNRDDGKLDSFETPFTEELPDAYDLLGEFMDAAKSRRHGDISHKSFVILDETTAEDGKTCQIAVDGREDEQSNEIHIAFRCELASATHGLAAIEAASEAQLTKGIRDLRNEAAMVGGVWSKQRVDEFRSRPKRIDAGDYPPHENWDEGSGPENPDTDIPYFPIFQTAEISLETLNQFLKETYDQDWGDEEIAGPSMAFVTSISEAPFHSGKADAHLDSAPKVPSALFGASAVECDAIVRSRFPGGSEMNYNLFIVLDELTEKEKTVIVAANNELDGQLLLGRTDFKSALTVLVAPSDTSLTVDSQINSAVTEGPGIIYDE
;
A
#
# COMPACT_ATOMS: atom_id res chain seq x y z
N MET A 1 -8.02 -5.06 -52.58
CA MET A 1 -7.67 -3.86 -51.77
C MET A 1 -7.31 -4.37 -50.38
N GLY A 2 -6.02 -4.51 -50.10
CA GLY A 2 -5.53 -5.02 -48.82
C GLY A 2 -5.51 -3.90 -47.79
N VAL A 3 -6.24 -4.08 -46.69
CA VAL A 3 -6.11 -3.23 -45.51
C VAL A 3 -4.86 -3.69 -44.78
N THR A 4 -3.75 -2.97 -44.98
CA THR A 4 -2.59 -3.07 -44.09
C THR A 4 -3.00 -2.56 -42.72
N LEU A 5 -3.22 -3.49 -41.78
CA LEU A 5 -3.14 -3.23 -40.35
C LEU A 5 -1.74 -2.67 -40.10
N ARG A 6 -1.65 -1.35 -39.92
CA ARG A 6 -0.47 -0.74 -39.29
C ARG A 6 -0.40 -1.34 -37.90
N SER A 7 0.56 -2.22 -37.67
CA SER A 7 1.03 -2.50 -36.32
C SER A 7 1.42 -1.15 -35.73
N GLN A 8 0.65 -0.63 -34.79
CA GLN A 8 1.20 0.32 -33.82
C GLN A 8 2.29 -0.46 -33.10
N SER A 9 3.54 -0.25 -33.51
CA SER A 9 4.67 -0.56 -32.66
C SER A 9 4.43 0.20 -31.37
N SER A 10 4.24 -0.49 -30.25
CA SER A 10 4.39 0.13 -28.94
C SER A 10 5.73 0.86 -28.98
N GLN A 11 5.72 2.20 -28.94
CA GLN A 11 6.95 2.90 -28.60
C GLN A 11 7.32 2.40 -27.21
N ASP A 12 8.49 1.80 -27.06
CA ASP A 12 8.99 1.38 -25.76
C ASP A 12 9.20 2.63 -24.92
N ALA A 13 8.18 3.02 -24.15
CA ALA A 13 8.23 4.16 -23.26
C ALA A 13 9.37 3.94 -22.25
N LYS A 14 10.20 4.98 -22.10
CA LYS A 14 11.23 5.07 -21.08
C LYS A 14 10.64 5.70 -19.82
N PHE A 15 11.09 5.23 -18.67
CA PHE A 15 10.62 5.68 -17.37
C PHE A 15 11.67 6.59 -16.74
N PRO A 16 11.25 7.78 -16.31
CA PRO A 16 12.14 8.70 -15.62
C PRO A 16 12.45 8.20 -14.20
N ILE A 17 13.71 8.33 -13.81
CA ILE A 17 14.22 8.17 -12.45
C ILE A 17 14.49 9.58 -11.90
N VAL A 18 13.87 9.88 -10.77
CA VAL A 18 14.02 11.10 -9.99
C VAL A 18 14.78 10.71 -8.71
N CYS A 19 15.86 11.41 -8.38
CA CYS A 19 16.56 11.23 -7.10
C CYS A 19 16.15 12.36 -6.17
N THR A 20 15.65 12.10 -4.98
CA THR A 20 15.35 13.12 -3.97
C THR A 20 16.38 13.13 -2.83
N ALA A 21 17.30 12.16 -2.83
CA ALA A 21 18.43 12.06 -1.93
C ALA A 21 19.75 11.83 -2.70
N ASP A 22 20.87 11.88 -1.99
CA ASP A 22 22.19 11.55 -2.53
C ASP A 22 22.34 10.02 -2.71
N ILE A 23 22.16 9.56 -3.94
CA ILE A 23 22.21 8.13 -4.28
C ILE A 23 23.61 7.72 -4.72
N ASP A 24 24.09 6.60 -4.19
CA ASP A 24 25.36 6.02 -4.60
C ASP A 24 25.40 5.75 -6.12
N SER A 25 26.49 6.19 -6.75
CA SER A 25 26.66 6.09 -8.20
C SER A 25 26.56 4.64 -8.72
N GLN A 26 26.88 3.62 -7.92
CA GLN A 26 26.72 2.22 -8.31
C GLN A 26 25.24 1.83 -8.41
N VAL A 27 24.38 2.31 -7.51
CA VAL A 27 22.93 2.08 -7.57
C VAL A 27 22.35 2.71 -8.85
N LEU A 28 22.78 3.93 -9.19
CA LEU A 28 22.38 4.60 -10.43
C LEU A 28 22.85 3.82 -11.67
N ARG A 29 24.08 3.29 -11.66
CA ARG A 29 24.60 2.45 -12.76
C ARG A 29 23.83 1.16 -12.93
N ASP A 30 23.46 0.52 -11.83
CA ASP A 30 22.71 -0.73 -11.84
C ASP A 30 21.30 -0.52 -12.40
N LEU A 31 20.63 0.57 -12.02
CA LEU A 31 19.35 0.98 -12.60
C LEU A 31 19.48 1.28 -14.10
N LEU A 32 20.45 2.11 -14.49
CA LEU A 32 20.71 2.49 -15.88
C LEU A 32 21.24 1.35 -16.75
N SER A 33 21.46 0.16 -16.19
CA SER A 33 21.67 -1.06 -16.99
C SER A 33 20.38 -1.54 -17.68
N HIS A 34 19.21 -1.03 -17.26
CA HIS A 34 17.93 -1.26 -17.92
C HIS A 34 17.65 -0.17 -18.95
N ASP A 35 17.60 -0.52 -20.23
CA ASP A 35 17.41 0.40 -21.37
C ASP A 35 16.10 1.23 -21.33
N ARG A 36 15.16 0.84 -20.47
CA ARG A 36 13.88 1.53 -20.26
C ARG A 36 13.93 2.58 -19.15
N LEU A 37 15.00 2.68 -18.36
CA LEU A 37 15.10 3.66 -17.29
C LEU A 37 16.02 4.80 -17.69
N VAL A 38 15.66 6.03 -17.34
CA VAL A 38 16.47 7.23 -17.63
C VAL A 38 16.56 8.13 -16.41
N LEU A 39 17.77 8.55 -16.06
CA LEU A 39 18.00 9.44 -14.93
C LEU A 39 17.77 10.89 -15.34
N VAL A 40 16.92 11.57 -14.57
CA VAL A 40 16.55 12.97 -14.80
C VAL A 40 17.60 13.87 -14.15
N ALA A 41 18.38 14.57 -14.97
CA ALA A 41 19.39 15.51 -14.50
C ALA A 41 18.90 16.97 -14.46
N LYS A 42 17.74 17.26 -15.06
CA LYS A 42 17.07 18.57 -15.03
C LYS A 42 15.55 18.45 -14.97
N ARG A 43 14.92 19.38 -14.25
CA ARG A 43 13.45 19.45 -14.05
C ARG A 43 12.65 19.58 -15.35
N ASP A 44 13.19 20.31 -16.33
CA ASP A 44 12.55 20.55 -17.63
C ASP A 44 12.74 19.40 -18.64
N LEU A 45 13.32 18.27 -18.21
CA LEU A 45 13.64 17.09 -19.03
C LEU A 45 14.62 17.36 -20.18
N SER A 46 15.25 18.55 -20.23
CA SER A 46 16.20 18.89 -21.30
C SER A 46 17.50 18.09 -21.22
N GLU A 47 17.80 17.49 -20.08
CA GLU A 47 18.98 16.66 -19.85
C GLU A 47 18.60 15.35 -19.14
N LEU A 48 18.82 14.24 -19.84
CA LEU A 48 18.56 12.88 -19.38
C LEU A 48 19.83 12.04 -19.53
N ILE A 49 20.18 11.29 -18.50
CA ILE A 49 21.29 10.33 -18.51
C ILE A 49 20.69 8.94 -18.73
N THR A 50 21.05 8.31 -19.84
CA THR A 50 20.46 7.03 -20.29
C THR A 50 21.49 5.90 -20.36
N ASN A 51 22.71 6.13 -19.89
CA ASN A 51 23.82 5.20 -20.01
C ASN A 51 24.54 5.06 -18.67
N ARG A 52 24.68 3.82 -18.19
CA ARG A 52 25.43 3.50 -16.97
C ARG A 52 26.93 3.83 -17.04
N ASP A 53 27.49 3.91 -18.25
CA ASP A 53 28.91 4.25 -18.44
C ASP A 53 29.12 5.78 -18.61
N ASP A 54 28.09 6.59 -18.37
CA ASP A 54 28.18 8.04 -18.41
C ASP A 54 29.08 8.55 -17.28
N GLY A 55 30.18 9.22 -17.65
CA GLY A 55 31.16 9.75 -16.70
C GLY A 55 30.61 10.84 -15.77
N LYS A 56 29.42 11.38 -16.05
CA LYS A 56 28.74 12.33 -15.15
C LYS A 56 28.15 11.67 -13.90
N LEU A 57 27.97 10.35 -13.88
CA LEU A 57 27.36 9.65 -12.74
C LEU A 57 28.17 9.77 -11.45
N ASP A 58 29.51 9.83 -11.53
CA ASP A 58 30.38 9.99 -10.36
C ASP A 58 30.28 11.39 -9.71
N SER A 59 29.78 12.37 -10.46
CA SER A 59 29.59 13.75 -10.01
C SER A 59 28.13 14.18 -10.16
N PHE A 60 27.20 13.23 -10.17
CA PHE A 60 25.78 13.54 -10.31
C PHE A 60 25.29 14.17 -9.03
N GLU A 61 24.66 15.33 -9.15
CA GLU A 61 23.95 16.01 -8.08
C GLU A 61 22.49 16.10 -8.49
N THR A 62 21.58 15.75 -7.59
CA THR A 62 20.16 15.77 -7.92
C THR A 62 19.64 17.20 -8.10
N PRO A 63 18.81 17.49 -9.11
CA PRO A 63 18.12 18.77 -9.23
C PRO A 63 16.86 18.87 -8.33
N PHE A 64 16.55 17.86 -7.52
CA PHE A 64 15.34 17.71 -6.68
C PHE A 64 15.64 17.73 -5.16
N THR A 65 16.54 18.60 -4.72
CA THR A 65 17.09 18.68 -3.34
C THR A 65 16.06 18.94 -2.23
N GLU A 66 16.45 18.57 -0.99
CA GLU A 66 15.63 18.35 0.22
C GLU A 66 14.96 19.56 0.92
N GLU A 67 15.35 20.82 0.70
CA GLU A 67 14.75 21.92 1.48
C GLU A 67 13.26 22.11 1.11
N LEU A 68 12.36 21.58 1.94
CA LEU A 68 10.92 21.89 1.89
C LEU A 68 10.74 23.39 2.19
N PRO A 69 9.96 24.14 1.38
CA PRO A 69 8.94 23.69 0.43
C PRO A 69 9.44 23.47 -1.02
N ASP A 70 10.70 23.75 -1.33
CA ASP A 70 11.19 23.80 -2.71
C ASP A 70 11.04 22.43 -3.39
N ALA A 71 11.38 21.33 -2.72
CA ALA A 71 11.35 19.95 -3.26
C ALA A 71 10.02 19.57 -3.96
N TYR A 72 8.89 19.97 -3.38
CA TYR A 72 7.56 19.69 -3.92
C TYR A 72 7.25 20.47 -5.18
N ASP A 73 7.67 21.73 -5.24
CA ASP A 73 7.57 22.54 -6.45
C ASP A 73 8.43 21.93 -7.57
N LEU A 74 9.61 21.38 -7.25
CA LEU A 74 10.51 20.78 -8.24
C LEU A 74 9.92 19.50 -8.84
N LEU A 75 9.32 18.66 -8.01
CA LEU A 75 8.64 17.46 -8.46
C LEU A 75 7.40 17.82 -9.30
N GLY A 76 6.66 18.85 -8.91
CA GLY A 76 5.55 19.42 -9.67
C GLY A 76 5.96 19.91 -11.06
N GLU A 77 7.05 20.69 -11.16
CA GLU A 77 7.61 21.17 -12.43
C GLU A 77 7.98 20.00 -13.36
N PHE A 78 8.58 18.94 -12.80
CA PHE A 78 8.92 17.74 -13.55
C PHE A 78 7.68 17.01 -14.08
N MET A 79 6.66 16.82 -13.24
CA MET A 79 5.42 16.14 -13.66
C MET A 79 4.71 16.92 -14.76
N ASP A 80 4.68 18.26 -14.67
CA ASP A 80 4.14 19.13 -15.72
C ASP A 80 4.95 19.02 -17.02
N ALA A 81 6.28 18.97 -16.92
CA ALA A 81 7.17 18.78 -18.07
C ALA A 81 6.92 17.43 -18.75
N ALA A 82 6.77 16.34 -17.99
CA ALA A 82 6.46 15.02 -18.51
C ALA A 82 5.09 15.00 -19.21
N LYS A 83 4.04 15.55 -18.57
CA LYS A 83 2.69 15.66 -19.14
C LYS A 83 2.62 16.51 -20.41
N SER A 84 3.50 17.50 -20.56
CA SER A 84 3.54 18.36 -21.75
C SER A 84 3.90 17.61 -23.06
N ARG A 85 4.30 16.33 -22.98
CA ARG A 85 4.68 15.45 -24.11
C ARG A 85 5.75 16.03 -25.04
N ARG A 86 6.54 17.01 -24.56
CA ARG A 86 7.69 17.55 -25.29
C ARG A 86 8.77 16.49 -25.53
N HIS A 87 8.83 15.48 -24.66
CA HIS A 87 9.72 14.33 -24.72
C HIS A 87 8.90 13.07 -24.96
N GLY A 88 8.49 12.84 -26.21
CA GLY A 88 7.48 11.83 -26.58
C GLY A 88 7.88 10.36 -26.35
N ASP A 89 9.12 10.08 -25.96
CA ASP A 89 9.62 8.76 -25.56
C ASP A 89 9.63 8.53 -24.03
N ILE A 90 9.35 9.56 -23.23
CA ILE A 90 9.31 9.50 -21.76
C ILE A 90 7.86 9.26 -21.30
N SER A 91 7.68 8.31 -20.38
CA SER A 91 6.39 8.11 -19.72
C SER A 91 6.04 9.31 -18.86
N HIS A 92 4.78 9.74 -18.95
CA HIS A 92 4.15 10.73 -18.08
C HIS A 92 3.18 10.08 -17.08
N LYS A 93 3.00 8.75 -17.16
CA LYS A 93 2.09 8.03 -16.28
C LYS A 93 2.77 7.64 -14.99
N SER A 94 4.02 7.17 -15.08
CA SER A 94 4.75 6.62 -13.95
C SER A 94 6.22 6.95 -13.99
N PHE A 95 6.82 7.02 -12.80
CA PHE A 95 8.23 7.35 -12.60
C PHE A 95 8.79 6.63 -11.37
N VAL A 96 10.12 6.55 -11.29
CA VAL A 96 10.83 5.98 -10.15
C VAL A 96 11.37 7.11 -9.29
N ILE A 97 11.20 7.01 -7.97
CA ILE A 97 11.84 7.91 -7.01
C ILE A 97 12.90 7.11 -6.23
N LEU A 98 14.11 7.66 -6.15
CA LEU A 98 15.18 7.20 -5.29
C LEU A 98 15.38 8.22 -4.18
N ASP A 99 15.08 7.82 -2.96
CA ASP A 99 14.97 8.66 -1.76
C ASP A 99 15.95 8.24 -0.67
N GLU A 100 15.81 8.79 0.54
CA GLU A 100 16.66 8.45 1.69
C GLU A 100 16.64 6.95 2.00
N THR A 101 15.47 6.31 1.99
CA THR A 101 15.37 4.85 2.19
C THR A 101 16.17 4.08 1.13
N THR A 102 16.11 4.51 -0.12
CA THR A 102 16.92 3.94 -1.21
C THR A 102 18.41 4.16 -1.00
N ALA A 103 18.80 5.35 -0.52
CA ALA A 103 20.20 5.67 -0.22
C ALA A 103 20.75 4.79 0.92
N GLU A 104 19.92 4.48 1.93
CA GLU A 104 20.28 3.65 3.07
C GLU A 104 20.41 2.16 2.71
N ASP A 105 19.44 1.61 1.97
CA ASP A 105 19.37 0.16 1.73
C ASP A 105 19.98 -0.30 0.40
N GLY A 106 20.08 0.60 -0.60
CA GLY A 106 20.57 0.36 -1.95
C GLY A 106 19.77 -0.69 -2.75
N LYS A 107 18.55 -1.02 -2.34
CA LYS A 107 17.78 -2.20 -2.79
C LYS A 107 16.33 -1.91 -3.10
N THR A 108 15.75 -0.85 -2.53
CA THR A 108 14.36 -0.49 -2.79
C THR A 108 14.26 0.86 -3.48
N CYS A 109 13.10 1.17 -4.04
CA CYS A 109 12.78 2.45 -4.67
C CYS A 109 11.26 2.65 -4.64
N GLN A 110 10.80 3.89 -4.82
CA GLN A 110 9.36 4.14 -5.02
C GLN A 110 9.03 4.05 -6.51
N ILE A 111 7.88 3.46 -6.84
CA ILE A 111 7.23 3.69 -8.13
C ILE A 111 6.02 4.57 -7.86
N ALA A 112 5.93 5.69 -8.57
CA ALA A 112 4.95 6.72 -8.33
C ALA A 112 4.17 7.09 -9.60
N VAL A 113 2.97 7.63 -9.39
CA VAL A 113 2.14 8.31 -10.40
C VAL A 113 1.80 9.72 -9.89
N ASP A 114 1.52 10.65 -10.80
CA ASP A 114 1.10 12.02 -10.41
C ASP A 114 -0.23 11.96 -9.64
N GLY A 115 -0.20 12.35 -8.37
CA GLY A 115 -1.31 12.28 -7.42
C GLY A 115 -2.13 13.56 -7.37
N ARG A 116 -1.65 14.66 -7.97
CA ARG A 116 -2.28 15.99 -7.89
C ARG A 116 -3.66 16.08 -8.54
N GLU A 117 -4.04 15.09 -9.35
CA GLU A 117 -5.38 15.00 -9.95
C GLU A 117 -6.36 14.18 -9.11
N ASP A 118 -5.89 13.51 -8.04
CA ASP A 118 -6.74 12.80 -7.09
C ASP A 118 -7.26 13.80 -6.03
N GLU A 119 -8.50 14.27 -6.22
CA GLU A 119 -9.15 15.22 -5.31
C GLU A 119 -9.28 14.70 -3.86
N GLN A 120 -9.12 13.39 -3.64
CA GLN A 120 -9.25 12.74 -2.32
C GLN A 120 -7.90 12.56 -1.61
N SER A 121 -6.79 12.58 -2.35
CA SER A 121 -5.44 12.40 -1.85
C SER A 121 -4.74 13.74 -2.01
N ASN A 122 -4.66 14.56 -0.95
CA ASN A 122 -3.95 15.86 -0.95
C ASN A 122 -2.41 15.73 -1.19
N GLU A 123 -1.97 14.57 -1.70
CA GLU A 123 -0.60 14.16 -1.94
C GLU A 123 -0.14 14.55 -3.35
N ILE A 124 1.13 14.91 -3.46
CA ILE A 124 1.74 15.30 -4.75
C ILE A 124 1.89 14.09 -5.67
N HIS A 125 2.07 12.90 -5.10
CA HIS A 125 2.12 11.65 -5.84
C HIS A 125 1.58 10.51 -4.99
N ILE A 126 1.08 9.48 -5.67
CA ILE A 126 0.71 8.22 -5.05
C ILE A 126 1.81 7.22 -5.40
N ALA A 127 2.24 6.40 -4.45
CA ALA A 127 3.36 5.47 -4.63
C ALA A 127 3.13 4.08 -4.05
N PHE A 128 3.97 3.14 -4.47
CA PHE A 128 4.28 1.93 -3.70
C PHE A 128 5.78 1.70 -3.64
N ARG A 129 6.25 1.09 -2.54
CA ARG A 129 7.65 0.69 -2.38
C ARG A 129 7.91 -0.59 -3.17
N CYS A 130 8.97 -0.59 -3.97
CA CYS A 130 9.32 -1.66 -4.89
C CYS A 130 10.78 -2.08 -4.68
N GLU A 131 11.07 -3.37 -4.86
CA GLU A 131 12.44 -3.85 -4.98
C GLU A 131 13.04 -3.30 -6.29
N LEU A 132 14.22 -2.73 -6.20
CA LEU A 132 14.91 -2.05 -7.30
C LEU A 132 15.10 -2.98 -8.52
N ALA A 133 15.45 -4.24 -8.28
CA ALA A 133 15.56 -5.27 -9.32
C ALA A 133 14.23 -5.60 -10.02
N SER A 134 13.10 -5.29 -9.37
CA SER A 134 11.74 -5.51 -9.86
C SER A 134 11.11 -4.24 -10.48
N ALA A 135 11.79 -3.09 -10.42
CA ALA A 135 11.21 -1.79 -10.77
C ALA A 135 10.58 -1.74 -12.17
N THR A 136 11.29 -2.25 -13.18
CA THR A 136 10.80 -2.28 -14.57
C THR A 136 9.51 -3.10 -14.75
N HIS A 137 9.29 -4.11 -13.92
CA HIS A 137 8.07 -4.92 -13.95
C HIS A 137 6.90 -4.19 -13.27
N GLY A 138 7.14 -3.50 -12.15
CA GLY A 138 6.14 -2.65 -11.50
C GLY A 138 5.67 -1.53 -12.43
N LEU A 139 6.61 -0.83 -13.07
CA LEU A 139 6.34 0.22 -14.05
C LEU A 139 5.53 -0.30 -15.25
N ALA A 140 5.88 -1.47 -15.78
CA ALA A 140 5.16 -2.08 -16.90
C ALA A 140 3.69 -2.42 -16.54
N ALA A 141 3.41 -2.76 -15.29
CA ALA A 141 2.04 -3.01 -14.83
C ALA A 141 1.19 -1.73 -14.82
N ILE A 142 1.77 -0.58 -14.45
CA ILE A 142 1.09 0.72 -14.49
C ILE A 142 0.89 1.20 -15.94
N GLU A 143 1.88 1.05 -16.82
CA GLU A 143 1.77 1.53 -18.20
C GLU A 143 0.62 0.88 -18.98
N ALA A 144 0.30 -0.37 -18.64
CA ALA A 144 -0.81 -1.10 -19.23
C ALA A 144 -2.17 -0.53 -18.82
N ALA A 145 -2.26 0.21 -17.71
CA ALA A 145 -3.48 0.85 -17.26
C ALA A 145 -3.83 2.08 -18.13
N SER A 146 -5.14 2.34 -18.25
CA SER A 146 -5.61 3.59 -18.85
C SER A 146 -5.40 4.76 -17.89
N GLU A 147 -5.34 5.99 -18.40
CA GLU A 147 -5.17 7.21 -17.59
C GLU A 147 -6.19 7.28 -16.45
N ALA A 148 -7.47 6.99 -16.74
CA ALA A 148 -8.57 6.98 -15.78
C ALA A 148 -8.48 5.86 -14.72
N GLN A 149 -7.49 4.97 -14.83
CA GLN A 149 -7.30 3.83 -13.93
C GLN A 149 -5.92 3.84 -13.25
N LEU A 150 -5.12 4.89 -13.42
CA LEU A 150 -3.77 4.94 -12.85
C LEU A 150 -3.78 4.86 -11.32
N THR A 151 -4.62 5.67 -10.67
CA THR A 151 -4.80 5.67 -9.21
C THR A 151 -5.20 4.29 -8.70
N LYS A 152 -6.18 3.65 -9.35
CA LYS A 152 -6.59 2.30 -8.99
C LYS A 152 -5.45 1.30 -9.18
N GLY A 153 -4.77 1.35 -10.33
CA GLY A 153 -3.71 0.41 -10.69
C GLY A 153 -2.50 0.51 -9.75
N ILE A 154 -2.14 1.71 -9.31
CA ILE A 154 -1.06 1.87 -8.35
C ILE A 154 -1.47 1.40 -6.94
N ARG A 155 -2.71 1.69 -6.50
CA ARG A 155 -3.26 1.16 -5.25
C ARG A 155 -3.34 -0.37 -5.25
N ASP A 156 -3.67 -0.99 -6.38
CA ASP A 156 -3.66 -2.46 -6.54
C ASP A 156 -2.24 -3.03 -6.35
N LEU A 157 -1.21 -2.38 -6.92
CA LEU A 157 0.20 -2.79 -6.71
C LEU A 157 0.67 -2.56 -5.28
N ARG A 158 0.20 -1.48 -4.63
CA ARG A 158 0.47 -1.20 -3.22
C ARG A 158 -0.14 -2.26 -2.31
N ASN A 159 -1.37 -2.70 -2.60
CA ASN A 159 -2.00 -3.80 -1.89
C ASN A 159 -1.21 -5.11 -2.03
N GLU A 160 -0.69 -5.38 -3.23
CA GLU A 160 0.20 -6.53 -3.45
C GLU A 160 1.48 -6.41 -2.62
N ALA A 161 2.09 -5.22 -2.56
CA ALA A 161 3.25 -4.95 -1.71
C ALA A 161 2.95 -5.27 -0.24
N ALA A 162 1.84 -4.77 0.30
CA ALA A 162 1.41 -5.05 1.67
C ALA A 162 1.24 -6.56 1.95
N MET A 163 0.67 -7.31 1.00
CA MET A 163 0.50 -8.76 1.11
C MET A 163 1.80 -9.56 1.02
N VAL A 164 2.91 -8.98 0.53
CA VAL A 164 4.21 -9.66 0.40
C VAL A 164 5.33 -9.08 1.29
N GLY A 165 4.95 -8.29 2.30
CA GLY A 165 5.87 -7.76 3.32
C GLY A 165 6.19 -6.26 3.20
N GLY A 166 5.33 -5.48 2.54
CA GLY A 166 5.45 -4.02 2.42
C GLY A 166 6.21 -3.54 1.18
N VAL A 167 7.07 -4.38 0.60
CA VAL A 167 7.85 -4.06 -0.61
C VAL A 167 7.46 -4.96 -1.77
N TRP A 168 6.98 -4.36 -2.86
CA TRP A 168 6.61 -5.09 -4.07
C TRP A 168 7.84 -5.70 -4.72
N SER A 169 7.82 -7.02 -4.93
CA SER A 169 8.84 -7.71 -5.72
C SER A 169 8.13 -8.67 -6.65
N LYS A 170 8.59 -8.72 -7.90
CA LYS A 170 7.95 -9.56 -8.91
C LYS A 170 7.90 -11.02 -8.47
N GLN A 171 9.00 -11.53 -7.92
CA GLN A 171 9.09 -12.92 -7.49
C GLN A 171 8.07 -13.24 -6.39
N ARG A 172 8.04 -12.46 -5.30
CA ARG A 172 7.12 -12.75 -4.17
C ARG A 172 5.66 -12.56 -4.56
N VAL A 173 5.37 -11.57 -5.42
CA VAL A 173 4.02 -11.33 -5.91
C VAL A 173 3.55 -12.45 -6.84
N ASP A 174 4.41 -12.94 -7.75
CA ASP A 174 4.08 -14.08 -8.59
C ASP A 174 3.88 -15.35 -7.75
N GLU A 175 4.72 -15.57 -6.73
CA GLU A 175 4.55 -16.66 -5.75
C GLU A 175 3.21 -16.53 -5.01
N PHE A 176 2.87 -15.34 -4.50
CA PHE A 176 1.60 -15.06 -3.84
C PHE A 176 0.39 -15.31 -4.76
N ARG A 177 0.41 -14.75 -5.98
CA ARG A 177 -0.67 -14.92 -6.98
C ARG A 177 -0.84 -16.38 -7.43
N SER A 178 0.22 -17.19 -7.36
CA SER A 178 0.16 -18.61 -7.71
C SER A 178 -0.49 -19.50 -6.64
N ARG A 179 -0.70 -18.96 -5.43
CA ARG A 179 -1.30 -19.72 -4.34
C ARG A 179 -2.76 -20.05 -4.66
N PRO A 180 -3.24 -21.26 -4.29
CA PRO A 180 -4.64 -21.58 -4.45
C PRO A 180 -5.47 -20.70 -3.52
N LYS A 181 -6.55 -20.11 -4.05
CA LYS A 181 -7.56 -19.43 -3.25
C LYS A 181 -8.11 -20.41 -2.20
N ARG A 182 -8.19 -19.97 -0.95
CA ARG A 182 -8.80 -20.70 0.16
C ARG A 182 -10.29 -20.46 0.24
N ILE A 183 -10.71 -19.26 -0.15
CA ILE A 183 -12.08 -18.80 -0.09
C ILE A 183 -12.46 -18.34 -1.50
N ASP A 184 -13.54 -18.89 -2.03
CA ASP A 184 -14.11 -18.38 -3.26
C ASP A 184 -14.90 -17.11 -2.93
N ALA A 185 -14.40 -15.95 -3.37
CA ALA A 185 -15.11 -14.68 -3.21
C ALA A 185 -16.51 -14.70 -3.86
N GLY A 186 -16.76 -15.60 -4.83
CA GLY A 186 -18.09 -15.81 -5.40
C GLY A 186 -19.12 -16.38 -4.42
N ASP A 187 -18.68 -17.09 -3.38
CA ASP A 187 -19.55 -17.62 -2.31
C ASP A 187 -19.92 -16.53 -1.29
N TYR A 188 -19.29 -15.36 -1.38
CA TYR A 188 -19.46 -14.22 -0.49
C TYR A 188 -19.81 -12.96 -1.31
N PRO A 189 -20.99 -12.92 -1.96
CA PRO A 189 -21.43 -11.72 -2.65
C PRO A 189 -21.60 -10.57 -1.65
N PRO A 190 -21.28 -9.31 -2.03
CA PRO A 190 -21.52 -8.15 -1.18
C PRO A 190 -22.97 -8.12 -0.69
N HIS A 191 -23.16 -7.74 0.58
CA HIS A 191 -24.48 -7.57 1.16
C HIS A 191 -25.25 -6.46 0.42
N GLU A 192 -26.59 -6.57 0.32
CA GLU A 192 -27.40 -5.59 -0.45
C GLU A 192 -27.23 -4.15 0.05
N ASN A 193 -27.05 -3.99 1.36
CA ASN A 193 -26.84 -2.69 2.01
C ASN A 193 -25.35 -2.28 2.10
N TRP A 194 -24.45 -2.94 1.38
CA TRP A 194 -23.01 -2.63 1.40
C TRP A 194 -22.73 -1.15 1.10
N ASP A 195 -23.42 -0.60 0.09
CA ASP A 195 -23.27 0.79 -0.35
C ASP A 195 -24.18 1.76 0.42
N GLU A 196 -25.12 1.25 1.24
CA GLU A 196 -26.12 2.05 1.96
C GLU A 196 -25.59 2.49 3.34
N GLY A 197 -24.56 3.32 3.33
CA GLY A 197 -24.00 3.92 4.54
C GLY A 197 -23.13 2.94 5.31
N SER A 198 -21.82 3.10 5.13
CA SER A 198 -20.80 2.67 6.07
C SER A 198 -21.24 2.98 7.51
N GLY A 199 -20.97 2.07 8.45
CA GLY A 199 -21.18 2.34 9.88
C GLY A 199 -20.58 3.71 10.21
N PRO A 200 -21.18 4.49 11.13
CA PRO A 200 -20.76 5.86 11.40
C PRO A 200 -19.24 5.90 11.64
N GLU A 201 -18.56 6.91 11.10
CA GLU A 201 -17.13 7.16 11.35
C GLU A 201 -16.83 7.29 12.85
N ASN A 202 -17.85 7.68 13.63
CA ASN A 202 -17.79 7.84 15.08
C ASN A 202 -19.13 7.38 15.73
N PRO A 203 -19.32 6.07 16.02
CA PRO A 203 -20.47 5.62 16.79
C PRO A 203 -20.30 6.04 18.26
N ASP A 204 -21.23 6.84 18.80
CA ASP A 204 -21.37 7.16 20.24
C ASP A 204 -21.77 5.93 21.10
N THR A 205 -21.28 4.73 20.78
CA THR A 205 -21.58 3.46 21.43
C THR A 205 -20.33 2.57 21.45
N ASP A 206 -20.24 1.62 22.41
CA ASP A 206 -19.18 0.57 22.59
C ASP A 206 -18.83 -0.28 21.35
N ILE A 207 -19.37 0.05 20.18
CA ILE A 207 -19.33 -0.68 18.93
C ILE A 207 -18.58 0.18 17.92
N PRO A 208 -17.26 0.05 17.83
CA PRO A 208 -16.74 -0.59 16.62
C PRO A 208 -15.65 -1.61 16.96
N TYR A 209 -16.02 -2.90 17.01
CA TYR A 209 -15.02 -3.95 17.12
C TYR A 209 -14.28 -4.10 15.79
N PHE A 210 -12.99 -3.76 15.76
CA PHE A 210 -12.14 -4.05 14.60
C PHE A 210 -11.90 -5.56 14.51
N PRO A 211 -12.36 -6.24 13.43
CA PRO A 211 -12.14 -7.66 13.25
C PRO A 211 -10.65 -7.97 13.09
N ILE A 212 -10.19 -9.00 13.80
CA ILE A 212 -8.89 -9.62 13.58
C ILE A 212 -9.12 -10.95 12.87
N PHE A 213 -8.75 -11.01 11.58
CA PHE A 213 -8.64 -12.25 10.84
C PHE A 213 -7.27 -12.86 11.05
N GLN A 214 -7.22 -13.99 11.76
CA GLN A 214 -6.01 -14.80 11.81
C GLN A 214 -6.01 -15.76 10.63
N THR A 215 -5.10 -15.55 9.67
CA THR A 215 -4.99 -16.38 8.47
C THR A 215 -3.73 -17.26 8.46
N ALA A 216 -2.90 -17.18 9.50
CA ALA A 216 -1.76 -18.08 9.69
C ALA A 216 -1.69 -18.65 11.12
N GLU A 217 -0.87 -19.68 11.29
CA GLU A 217 -0.54 -20.20 12.62
C GLU A 217 0.40 -19.22 13.33
N ILE A 218 -0.15 -18.49 14.30
CA ILE A 218 0.57 -17.50 15.12
C ILE A 218 0.66 -18.04 16.54
N SER A 219 1.85 -17.93 17.14
CA SER A 219 2.05 -18.41 18.51
C SER A 219 1.28 -17.53 19.51
N LEU A 220 0.84 -18.13 20.62
CA LEU A 220 0.17 -17.38 21.69
C LEU A 220 1.06 -16.24 22.23
N GLU A 221 2.37 -16.44 22.26
CA GLU A 221 3.34 -15.41 22.63
C GLU A 221 3.27 -14.21 21.68
N THR A 222 3.30 -14.44 20.36
CA THR A 222 3.19 -13.35 19.36
C THR A 222 1.81 -12.70 19.39
N LEU A 223 0.73 -13.46 19.57
CA LEU A 223 -0.62 -12.88 19.72
C LEU A 223 -0.71 -11.96 20.93
N ASN A 224 -0.14 -12.37 22.06
CA ASN A 224 -0.09 -11.56 23.27
C ASN A 224 0.83 -10.34 23.12
N GLN A 225 1.93 -10.46 22.38
CA GLN A 225 2.77 -9.33 22.04
C GLN A 225 2.00 -8.32 21.19
N PHE A 226 1.35 -8.78 20.13
CA PHE A 226 0.50 -7.96 19.26
C PHE A 226 -0.56 -7.20 20.06
N LEU A 227 -1.40 -7.91 20.82
CA LEU A 227 -2.48 -7.29 21.60
C LEU A 227 -1.93 -6.28 22.61
N LYS A 228 -0.83 -6.60 23.29
CA LYS A 228 -0.20 -5.69 24.24
C LYS A 228 0.26 -4.41 23.55
N GLU A 229 1.08 -4.51 22.50
CA GLU A 229 1.66 -3.36 21.81
C GLU A 229 0.59 -2.51 21.12
N THR A 230 -0.40 -3.14 20.52
CA THR A 230 -1.51 -2.44 19.85
C THR A 230 -2.41 -1.67 20.82
N TYR A 231 -2.58 -2.15 22.07
CA TYR A 231 -3.35 -1.42 23.10
C TYR A 231 -2.50 -0.47 23.94
N ASP A 232 -1.17 -0.51 23.84
CA ASP A 232 -0.23 0.35 24.60
C ASP A 232 -0.17 1.76 24.00
N GLN A 233 -1.32 2.43 23.98
CA GLN A 233 -1.56 3.75 23.40
C GLN A 233 -2.45 4.57 24.35
N ASP A 234 -2.28 5.89 24.35
CA ASP A 234 -3.10 6.80 25.16
C ASP A 234 -4.41 7.12 24.44
N TRP A 235 -5.46 6.35 24.75
CA TRP A 235 -6.79 6.48 24.13
C TRP A 235 -7.70 7.52 24.81
N GLY A 236 -7.18 8.36 25.71
CA GLY A 236 -7.95 9.39 26.41
C GLY A 236 -8.64 8.92 27.70
N ASP A 237 -9.51 9.78 28.25
CA ASP A 237 -10.12 9.61 29.58
C ASP A 237 -10.94 8.30 29.72
N GLU A 238 -10.81 7.62 30.87
CA GLU A 238 -11.46 6.34 31.22
C GLU A 238 -13.01 6.32 31.10
N GLU A 239 -13.66 7.48 30.90
CA GLU A 239 -15.11 7.60 30.76
C GLU A 239 -15.61 7.28 29.34
N ILE A 240 -14.75 7.28 28.32
CA ILE A 240 -15.06 6.89 26.94
C ILE A 240 -14.46 5.51 26.67
N ALA A 241 -15.25 4.58 26.13
CA ALA A 241 -14.74 3.26 25.78
C ALA A 241 -13.72 3.37 24.64
N GLY A 242 -12.45 3.07 24.93
CA GLY A 242 -11.40 3.05 23.92
C GLY A 242 -11.64 2.00 22.82
N PRO A 243 -10.97 2.15 21.66
CA PRO A 243 -11.14 1.25 20.53
C PRO A 243 -10.84 -0.20 20.92
N SER A 244 -11.59 -1.12 20.32
CA SER A 244 -11.56 -2.52 20.73
C SER A 244 -11.46 -3.42 19.52
N MET A 245 -10.65 -4.48 19.62
CA MET A 245 -10.51 -5.48 18.56
C MET A 245 -11.17 -6.80 18.97
N ALA A 246 -11.56 -7.62 18.00
CA ALA A 246 -12.13 -8.93 18.25
C ALA A 246 -11.69 -9.95 17.20
N PHE A 247 -11.24 -11.13 17.65
CA PHE A 247 -10.91 -12.22 16.73
C PHE A 247 -12.16 -12.76 16.06
N VAL A 248 -12.08 -12.93 14.74
CA VAL A 248 -13.11 -13.61 13.97
C VAL A 248 -13.05 -15.10 14.25
N THR A 249 -14.07 -15.62 14.95
CA THR A 249 -14.17 -17.03 15.36
C THR A 249 -15.23 -17.81 14.58
N SER A 250 -16.04 -17.12 13.76
CA SER A 250 -17.00 -17.72 12.82
C SER A 250 -17.10 -16.87 11.55
N ILE A 251 -17.29 -17.51 10.39
CA ILE A 251 -17.49 -16.84 9.08
C ILE A 251 -18.76 -17.31 8.36
N SER A 252 -19.52 -18.23 8.98
CA SER A 252 -20.73 -18.82 8.39
C SER A 252 -22.01 -18.26 9.03
N GLU A 253 -22.00 -18.12 10.37
CA GLU A 253 -23.17 -17.72 11.16
C GLU A 253 -22.73 -16.82 12.32
N ALA A 254 -23.59 -15.86 12.69
CA ALA A 254 -23.37 -14.98 13.84
C ALA A 254 -23.59 -15.74 15.18
N PRO A 255 -22.91 -15.35 16.27
CA PRO A 255 -21.94 -14.26 16.37
C PRO A 255 -20.61 -14.61 15.68
N PHE A 256 -20.03 -13.64 14.97
CA PHE A 256 -18.78 -13.83 14.20
C PHE A 256 -17.51 -13.76 15.06
N HIS A 257 -17.65 -13.40 16.34
CA HIS A 257 -16.59 -13.34 17.34
C HIS A 257 -17.06 -13.89 18.68
N SER A 258 -16.10 -14.17 19.57
CA SER A 258 -16.37 -14.60 20.95
C SER A 258 -16.35 -13.45 21.97
N GLY A 259 -16.15 -12.21 21.53
CA GLY A 259 -16.06 -11.02 22.39
C GLY A 259 -14.80 -10.20 22.11
N LYS A 260 -14.62 -9.12 22.88
CA LYS A 260 -13.43 -8.25 22.84
C LYS A 260 -12.17 -9.08 23.14
N ALA A 261 -11.12 -8.82 22.38
CA ALA A 261 -9.79 -9.32 22.69
C ALA A 261 -9.19 -8.49 23.83
N ASP A 262 -8.89 -9.13 24.95
CA ASP A 262 -8.13 -8.53 26.05
C ASP A 262 -6.68 -8.24 25.61
N ALA A 263 -5.98 -7.38 26.35
CA ALA A 263 -4.54 -7.14 26.14
C ALA A 263 -3.67 -8.39 26.39
N HIS A 264 -4.25 -9.45 26.99
CA HIS A 264 -3.60 -10.73 27.20
C HIS A 264 -4.59 -11.89 27.06
N LEU A 265 -4.19 -12.93 26.33
CA LEU A 265 -4.94 -14.16 26.13
C LEU A 265 -4.27 -15.32 26.89
N ASP A 266 -5.08 -16.06 27.65
CA ASP A 266 -4.67 -17.32 28.29
C ASP A 266 -4.54 -18.48 27.30
N SER A 267 -5.17 -18.38 26.13
CA SER A 267 -5.15 -19.40 25.08
C SER A 267 -5.40 -18.80 23.70
N ALA A 268 -4.88 -19.44 22.66
CA ALA A 268 -5.09 -18.99 21.28
C ALA A 268 -6.60 -19.00 20.91
N PRO A 269 -7.06 -17.99 20.15
CA PRO A 269 -8.46 -17.91 19.72
C PRO A 269 -8.81 -19.09 18.81
N LYS A 270 -10.09 -19.50 18.83
CA LYS A 270 -10.58 -20.56 17.96
C LYS A 270 -10.93 -19.99 16.59
N VAL A 271 -9.97 -20.07 15.68
CA VAL A 271 -10.09 -19.56 14.31
C VAL A 271 -10.72 -20.61 13.38
N PRO A 272 -11.69 -20.24 12.53
CA PRO A 272 -12.22 -21.10 11.48
C PRO A 272 -11.11 -21.65 10.58
N SER A 273 -11.05 -22.98 10.42
CA SER A 273 -9.99 -23.61 9.62
C SER A 273 -9.90 -23.12 8.16
N ALA A 274 -11.00 -22.62 7.60
CA ALA A 274 -11.07 -22.08 6.25
C ALA A 274 -10.30 -20.75 6.09
N LEU A 275 -10.01 -20.03 7.18
CA LEU A 275 -9.23 -18.79 7.15
C LEU A 275 -7.72 -19.06 7.02
N PHE A 276 -7.22 -20.25 7.39
CA PHE A 276 -5.79 -20.53 7.29
C PHE A 276 -5.31 -20.57 5.83
N GLY A 277 -4.41 -19.65 5.50
CA GLY A 277 -3.88 -19.39 4.17
C GLY A 277 -4.73 -18.45 3.32
N ALA A 278 -5.81 -17.87 3.86
CA ALA A 278 -6.60 -16.86 3.16
C ALA A 278 -5.84 -15.53 3.10
N SER A 279 -5.96 -14.83 1.98
CA SER A 279 -5.44 -13.49 1.76
C SER A 279 -6.36 -12.41 2.37
N ALA A 280 -5.83 -11.20 2.53
CA ALA A 280 -6.63 -10.06 2.96
C ALA A 280 -7.79 -9.73 2.01
N VAL A 281 -7.63 -9.99 0.70
CA VAL A 281 -8.72 -9.84 -0.30
C VAL A 281 -9.83 -10.86 -0.09
N GLU A 282 -9.50 -12.08 0.34
CA GLU A 282 -10.48 -13.10 0.69
C GLU A 282 -11.20 -12.78 2.00
N CYS A 283 -10.48 -12.22 2.99
CA CYS A 283 -11.09 -11.70 4.21
C CYS A 283 -12.07 -10.56 3.91
N ASP A 284 -11.69 -9.62 3.06
CA ASP A 284 -12.54 -8.51 2.62
C ASP A 284 -13.86 -9.01 1.99
N ALA A 285 -13.83 -10.07 1.17
CA ALA A 285 -15.05 -10.66 0.61
C ALA A 285 -16.00 -11.16 1.71
N ILE A 286 -15.48 -11.80 2.76
CA ILE A 286 -16.30 -12.24 3.92
C ILE A 286 -16.91 -11.03 4.61
N VAL A 287 -16.09 -10.01 4.90
CA VAL A 287 -16.50 -8.80 5.60
C VAL A 287 -17.66 -8.13 4.86
N ARG A 288 -17.50 -7.86 3.55
CA ARG A 288 -18.51 -7.21 2.71
C ARG A 288 -19.81 -8.01 2.58
N SER A 289 -19.72 -9.33 2.70
CA SER A 289 -20.87 -10.22 2.56
C SER A 289 -21.64 -10.42 3.86
N ARG A 290 -20.95 -10.56 4.99
CA ARG A 290 -21.54 -11.09 6.24
C ARG A 290 -21.76 -10.06 7.33
N PHE A 291 -20.92 -9.03 7.41
CA PHE A 291 -20.93 -8.13 8.56
C PHE A 291 -21.95 -6.98 8.50
N PRO A 292 -22.30 -6.39 7.33
CA PRO A 292 -23.29 -5.31 7.22
C PRO A 292 -24.72 -5.64 7.71
N GLY A 293 -25.04 -6.91 7.98
CA GLY A 293 -26.39 -7.40 8.31
C GLY A 293 -26.68 -7.62 9.81
N GLY A 294 -25.95 -6.97 10.73
CA GLY A 294 -26.16 -7.10 12.18
C GLY A 294 -24.95 -7.59 12.98
N SER A 295 -23.73 -7.42 12.45
CA SER A 295 -22.49 -7.64 13.19
C SER A 295 -22.22 -6.49 14.16
N GLU A 296 -21.70 -6.80 15.36
CA GLU A 296 -21.12 -5.80 16.26
C GLU A 296 -19.72 -5.33 15.77
N MET A 297 -19.23 -5.89 14.66
CA MET A 297 -17.92 -5.56 14.11
C MET A 297 -17.96 -4.49 13.03
N ASN A 298 -16.90 -3.68 12.99
CA ASN A 298 -16.62 -2.78 11.88
C ASN A 298 -16.39 -3.62 10.62
N TYR A 299 -17.12 -3.29 9.55
CA TYR A 299 -17.04 -4.00 8.28
C TYR A 299 -16.29 -3.20 7.20
N ASN A 300 -15.81 -2.00 7.53
CA ASN A 300 -14.96 -1.23 6.64
C ASN A 300 -13.48 -1.34 7.00
N LEU A 301 -13.19 -1.56 8.28
CA LEU A 301 -11.83 -1.56 8.82
C LEU A 301 -11.55 -2.88 9.51
N PHE A 302 -10.45 -3.56 9.17
CA PHE A 302 -10.07 -4.83 9.79
C PHE A 302 -8.56 -5.08 9.77
N ILE A 303 -8.13 -6.04 10.59
CA ILE A 303 -6.72 -6.47 10.71
C ILE A 303 -6.59 -7.91 10.23
N VAL A 304 -5.51 -8.21 9.53
CA VAL A 304 -5.13 -9.58 9.13
C VAL A 304 -3.77 -9.94 9.73
N LEU A 305 -3.75 -11.03 10.49
CA LEU A 305 -2.55 -11.69 10.99
C LEU A 305 -2.17 -12.82 10.02
N ASP A 306 -1.18 -12.60 9.18
CA ASP A 306 -0.79 -13.47 8.08
C ASP A 306 0.52 -14.23 8.34
N GLU A 307 1.06 -14.94 7.34
CA GLU A 307 2.27 -15.75 7.55
C GLU A 307 3.52 -14.93 7.89
N LEU A 308 3.51 -13.62 7.65
CA LEU A 308 4.63 -12.74 7.97
C LEU A 308 4.52 -12.20 9.40
N THR A 309 3.34 -12.22 10.02
CA THR A 309 3.11 -11.73 11.38
C THR A 309 4.02 -12.36 12.41
N GLU A 310 4.18 -13.69 12.39
CA GLU A 310 5.02 -14.38 13.39
C GLU A 310 6.49 -13.96 13.30
N LYS A 311 7.00 -13.82 12.06
CA LYS A 311 8.42 -13.61 11.77
C LYS A 311 8.82 -12.14 11.81
N GLU A 312 7.99 -11.29 11.24
CA GLU A 312 8.31 -9.88 10.97
C GLU A 312 7.68 -8.95 12.00
N LYS A 313 6.80 -9.46 12.88
CA LYS A 313 6.07 -8.67 13.88
C LYS A 313 5.30 -7.50 13.26
N THR A 314 4.66 -7.79 12.13
CA THR A 314 3.82 -6.86 11.39
C THR A 314 2.46 -7.48 11.12
N VAL A 315 1.47 -6.64 10.84
CA VAL A 315 0.13 -7.06 10.45
C VAL A 315 -0.32 -6.29 9.22
N ILE A 316 -1.34 -6.79 8.53
CA ILE A 316 -2.02 -5.99 7.50
C ILE A 316 -3.20 -5.30 8.15
N VAL A 317 -3.29 -3.99 7.98
CA VAL A 317 -4.50 -3.20 8.21
C VAL A 317 -5.20 -2.99 6.89
N ALA A 318 -6.52 -3.08 6.91
CA ALA A 318 -7.34 -2.97 5.73
C ALA A 318 -8.44 -1.95 5.95
N ALA A 319 -8.61 -1.07 4.97
CA ALA A 319 -9.74 -0.19 4.83
C ALA A 319 -10.43 -0.46 3.50
N ASN A 320 -11.71 -0.79 3.53
CA ASN A 320 -12.52 -0.84 2.33
C ASN A 320 -13.52 0.33 2.36
N ASN A 321 -13.98 0.74 1.19
CA ASN A 321 -14.98 1.80 1.04
C ASN A 321 -14.59 3.17 1.63
N GLU A 322 -13.29 3.41 1.84
CA GLU A 322 -12.77 4.73 2.22
C GLU A 322 -12.64 5.63 1.00
N LEU A 323 -11.98 5.16 -0.07
CA LEU A 323 -11.78 5.90 -1.32
C LEU A 323 -12.31 5.09 -2.51
N ASP A 324 -13.30 5.64 -3.21
CA ASP A 324 -13.91 5.08 -4.43
C ASP A 324 -14.37 3.61 -4.33
N GLY A 325 -14.66 3.12 -3.12
CA GLY A 325 -15.07 1.73 -2.89
C GLY A 325 -13.93 0.70 -2.96
N GLN A 326 -12.67 1.13 -3.14
CA GLN A 326 -11.52 0.21 -3.27
C GLN A 326 -11.10 -0.33 -1.89
N LEU A 327 -10.59 -1.56 -1.88
CA LEU A 327 -9.85 -2.10 -0.73
C LEU A 327 -8.45 -1.49 -0.71
N LEU A 328 -8.04 -0.96 0.43
CA LEU A 328 -6.73 -0.38 0.69
C LEU A 328 -6.06 -1.23 1.78
N LEU A 329 -4.87 -1.73 1.50
CA LEU A 329 -4.09 -2.55 2.43
C LEU A 329 -2.80 -1.82 2.78
N GLY A 330 -2.57 -1.67 4.08
CA GLY A 330 -1.30 -1.21 4.66
C GLY A 330 -0.65 -2.33 5.45
N ARG A 331 0.67 -2.41 5.44
CA ARG A 331 1.41 -3.22 6.41
C ARG A 331 1.96 -2.32 7.50
N THR A 332 1.85 -2.75 8.73
CA THR A 332 2.19 -1.94 9.90
C THR A 332 2.78 -2.81 10.99
N ASP A 333 3.58 -2.21 11.88
CA ASP A 333 4.03 -2.89 13.09
C ASP A 333 2.85 -3.13 14.06
N PHE A 334 3.11 -3.82 15.16
CA PHE A 334 2.05 -4.09 16.14
C PHE A 334 1.57 -2.83 16.86
N LYS A 335 2.47 -1.89 17.18
CA LYS A 335 2.16 -0.67 17.94
C LYS A 335 1.20 0.25 17.17
N SER A 336 1.36 0.35 15.87
CA SER A 336 0.56 1.22 15.00
C SER A 336 -0.76 0.61 14.54
N ALA A 337 -0.94 -0.70 14.62
CA ALA A 337 -2.03 -1.42 13.95
C ALA A 337 -3.45 -0.86 14.23
N LEU A 338 -3.74 -0.53 15.49
CA LEU A 338 -5.04 0.02 15.88
C LEU A 338 -5.10 1.54 15.66
N THR A 339 -4.01 2.25 15.93
CA THR A 339 -3.90 3.70 15.69
C THR A 339 -4.20 4.03 14.23
N VAL A 340 -3.69 3.25 13.27
CA VAL A 340 -3.95 3.48 11.85
C VAL A 340 -5.45 3.38 11.52
N LEU A 341 -6.16 2.45 12.15
CA LEU A 341 -7.60 2.24 11.91
C LEU A 341 -8.48 3.26 12.65
N VAL A 342 -7.97 3.93 13.68
CA VAL A 342 -8.71 4.93 14.47
C VAL A 342 -8.38 6.36 14.03
N ALA A 343 -7.16 6.62 13.55
CA ALA A 343 -6.72 7.94 13.10
C ALA A 343 -7.67 8.67 12.11
N PRO A 344 -8.41 7.99 11.21
CA PRO A 344 -9.39 8.65 10.35
C PRO A 344 -10.51 9.38 11.11
N SER A 345 -10.89 8.93 12.31
CA SER A 345 -11.92 9.59 13.12
C SER A 345 -11.40 10.80 13.91
N ASP A 346 -10.08 10.87 14.18
CA ASP A 346 -9.49 11.87 15.09
C ASP A 346 -8.65 12.95 14.39
N THR A 347 -8.07 12.64 13.22
CA THR A 347 -7.08 13.50 12.55
C THR A 347 -7.49 13.95 11.14
N SER A 348 -8.60 13.42 10.61
CA SER A 348 -8.99 13.56 9.19
C SER A 348 -7.96 12.99 8.18
N LEU A 349 -6.99 12.19 8.64
CA LEU A 349 -6.07 11.43 7.78
C LEU A 349 -6.70 10.09 7.41
N THR A 350 -6.80 9.80 6.11
CA THR A 350 -7.32 8.52 5.63
C THR A 350 -6.30 7.40 5.87
N VAL A 351 -6.76 6.14 5.88
CA VAL A 351 -5.86 4.99 5.85
C VAL A 351 -5.03 5.02 4.56
N ASP A 352 -5.61 5.47 3.43
CA ASP A 352 -4.85 5.72 2.19
C ASP A 352 -3.66 6.65 2.38
N SER A 353 -3.86 7.80 3.04
CA SER A 353 -2.80 8.79 3.24
C SER A 353 -1.71 8.23 4.14
N GLN A 354 -2.06 7.55 5.23
CA GLN A 354 -1.08 6.91 6.12
C GLN A 354 -0.26 5.83 5.40
N ILE A 355 -0.89 5.03 4.53
CA ILE A 355 -0.16 4.05 3.71
C ILE A 355 0.77 4.77 2.73
N ASN A 356 0.30 5.84 2.09
CA ASN A 356 1.11 6.61 1.16
C ASN A 356 2.32 7.25 1.89
N SER A 357 2.13 7.89 3.04
CA SER A 357 3.20 8.46 3.86
C SER A 357 4.26 7.41 4.24
N ALA A 358 3.85 6.23 4.70
CA ALA A 358 4.78 5.15 5.02
C ALA A 358 5.60 4.66 3.81
N VAL A 359 5.05 4.82 2.60
CA VAL A 359 5.79 4.58 1.35
C VAL A 359 6.66 5.77 1.00
N THR A 360 6.19 7.01 1.10
CA THR A 360 6.92 8.19 0.60
C THR A 360 8.05 8.62 1.53
N GLU A 361 7.90 8.37 2.82
CA GLU A 361 8.82 8.79 3.89
C GLU A 361 9.61 7.61 4.47
N GLY A 362 9.28 6.37 4.10
CA GLY A 362 9.87 5.20 4.73
C GLY A 362 9.83 3.90 3.91
N PRO A 363 10.01 2.74 4.58
CA PRO A 363 10.24 1.45 3.94
C PRO A 363 8.95 0.78 3.40
N GLY A 364 7.80 1.46 3.41
CA GLY A 364 6.51 0.88 3.03
C GLY A 364 5.86 0.05 4.15
N ILE A 365 6.28 0.25 5.40
CA ILE A 365 5.64 -0.26 6.61
C ILE A 365 5.30 0.95 7.48
N ILE A 366 4.06 1.01 7.97
CA ILE A 366 3.59 2.09 8.84
C ILE A 366 4.11 1.85 10.26
N TYR A 367 4.81 2.84 10.80
CA TYR A 367 5.30 2.91 12.17
C TYR A 367 4.74 4.16 12.86
N ASP A 368 4.57 4.07 14.18
CA ASP A 368 4.10 5.14 15.05
C ASP A 368 5.31 5.76 15.74
N GLU A 369 5.63 7.01 15.39
CA GLU A 369 6.83 7.74 15.83
C GLU A 369 6.92 7.96 17.36
#